data_AF-A0A730PZL8-F1
#
_entry.id   AF-A0A730PZL8-F1
#
_cell.length_a   1.000
_cell.length_b   1.000
_cell.length_c   1.000
_cell.angle_alpha   90.00
_cell.angle_beta   90.00
_cell.angle_gamma   90.00
#
_symmetry.space_group_name_H-M   'P 1'
#
loop_
_entity.id
_entity.type
_entity.pdbx_description
1 polymer ?
#
loop_
_entity_poly.entity_id
_entity_poly.type
_entity_poly.pdbx_seq_one_letter_code
_entity_poly.pdbx_strand_id
1 'polypeptide(L)'
;MSLNDSKIRNLKPSSCPVKLSDSHGPYLLVNPGGSRIWYLKYRFSGKESRASLGAYPLVSLSEARLKRDDIRKMLAQNINLAQQRMTEKAAALPEKCFEAVAVAWHKTNKKWSADYATRILASMENHIFPAIGHLPVTTLKTQHFTALLRVIEDKGFLEVASRTRQQLCNIMRYAVQQGLTENNPAINFSPYRPAAGKCVCLCRRCQPCQTGERTQRGAFISAAK
;
A
#
# COMPACT_ATOMS: atom_id res chain seq x y z
N MET A 1 19.59 34.77 12.82
CA MET A 1 20.29 35.41 11.69
C MET A 1 19.72 34.87 10.40
N SER A 2 19.35 35.71 9.44
CA SER A 2 18.94 35.26 8.10
C SER A 2 20.16 34.80 7.31
N LEU A 3 20.04 33.70 6.57
CA LEU A 3 21.05 33.33 5.58
C LEU A 3 20.97 34.30 4.39
N ASN A 4 22.11 34.50 3.75
CA ASN A 4 22.22 35.26 2.50
C ASN A 4 22.79 34.35 1.42
N ASP A 5 22.28 34.44 0.21
CA ASP A 5 22.62 33.51 -0.88
C ASP A 5 24.10 33.58 -1.25
N SER A 6 24.70 34.79 -1.24
CA SER A 6 26.14 34.97 -1.47
C SER A 6 27.02 34.23 -0.45
N LYS A 7 26.56 34.15 0.81
CA LYS A 7 27.28 33.39 1.86
C LYS A 7 27.23 31.88 1.59
N ILE A 8 26.12 31.39 1.03
CA ILE A 8 25.93 29.98 0.70
C ILE A 8 26.81 29.58 -0.49
N ARG A 9 26.87 30.42 -1.53
CA ARG A 9 27.73 30.15 -2.71
C ARG A 9 29.20 30.03 -2.32
N ASN A 10 29.68 30.97 -1.51
CA ASN A 10 31.08 31.07 -1.10
C ASN A 10 31.49 30.05 -0.04
N LEU A 11 30.56 29.19 0.41
CA LEU A 11 30.83 28.24 1.48
C LEU A 11 31.64 27.05 0.96
N LYS A 12 32.86 26.90 1.48
CA LYS A 12 33.70 25.75 1.17
C LYS A 12 33.23 24.52 1.93
N PRO A 13 33.18 23.33 1.29
CA PRO A 13 32.91 22.09 2.00
C PRO A 13 34.01 21.86 3.04
N SER A 14 33.63 21.49 4.26
CA SER A 14 34.54 21.10 5.33
C SER A 14 34.60 19.57 5.45
N SER A 15 35.59 19.04 6.17
CA SER A 15 35.72 17.60 6.44
C SER A 15 34.53 17.01 7.22
N CYS A 16 33.72 17.85 7.89
CA CYS A 16 32.52 17.45 8.61
C CYS A 16 31.26 18.13 8.04
N PRO A 17 30.07 17.50 8.17
CA PRO A 17 28.82 18.12 7.74
C PRO A 17 28.55 19.43 8.49
N VAL A 18 28.37 20.52 7.73
CA VAL A 18 28.10 21.85 8.29
C VAL A 18 26.61 22.15 8.18
N LYS A 19 26.01 22.55 9.31
CA LYS A 19 24.61 22.96 9.38
C LYS A 19 24.50 24.48 9.42
N LEU A 20 23.86 25.05 8.41
CA LEU A 20 23.57 26.49 8.32
C LEU A 20 22.08 26.72 8.48
N SER A 21 21.68 27.30 9.60
CA SER A 21 20.25 27.55 9.85
C SER A 21 19.83 28.91 9.26
N ASP A 22 18.71 28.93 8.54
CA ASP A 22 18.04 30.16 8.13
C ASP A 22 17.02 30.60 9.19
N SER A 23 16.59 31.85 9.05
CA SER A 23 15.44 32.40 9.75
C SER A 23 14.18 31.53 9.58
N HIS A 24 13.48 31.31 10.69
CA HIS A 24 12.22 30.55 10.77
C HIS A 24 12.30 29.05 10.43
N GLY A 25 13.47 28.41 10.57
CA GLY A 25 13.55 26.95 10.75
C GLY A 25 14.05 26.06 9.60
N PRO A 26 14.13 26.48 8.32
CA PRO A 26 14.87 25.69 7.34
C PRO A 26 16.37 25.83 7.59
N TYR A 27 17.14 24.80 7.29
CA TYR A 27 18.59 24.81 7.38
C TYR A 27 19.21 24.10 6.18
N LEU A 28 20.34 24.59 5.72
CA LEU A 28 21.16 23.95 4.70
C LEU A 28 22.15 23.02 5.38
N LEU A 29 22.17 21.76 4.95
CA LEU A 29 23.21 20.81 5.31
C LEU A 29 24.20 20.72 4.16
N VAL A 30 25.45 21.08 4.43
CA VAL A 30 26.58 20.94 3.50
C VAL A 30 27.38 19.73 3.91
N ASN A 31 27.34 18.68 3.10
CA ASN A 31 28.12 17.47 3.35
C ASN A 31 29.58 17.65 2.92
N PRO A 32 30.52 16.85 3.46
CA PRO A 32 31.93 16.91 3.09
C PRO A 32 32.19 16.70 1.59
N GLY A 33 31.35 15.88 0.93
CA GLY A 33 31.39 15.67 -0.52
C GLY A 33 30.83 16.82 -1.37
N GLY A 34 30.55 17.99 -0.78
CA GLY A 34 30.07 19.17 -1.49
C GLY A 34 28.57 19.19 -1.79
N SER A 35 27.82 18.12 -1.47
CA SER A 35 26.36 18.11 -1.62
C SER A 35 25.69 19.03 -0.60
N ARG A 36 24.75 19.85 -1.07
CA ARG A 36 24.07 20.88 -0.28
C ARG A 36 22.57 20.65 -0.34
N ILE A 37 21.95 20.35 0.79
CA ILE A 37 20.53 19.97 0.85
C ILE A 37 19.80 20.82 1.88
N TRP A 38 18.66 21.38 1.48
CA TRP A 38 17.75 22.09 2.36
C TRP A 38 16.89 21.11 3.14
N TYR A 39 16.86 21.29 4.46
CA TYR A 39 16.01 20.56 5.37
C TYR A 39 15.14 21.51 6.19
N LEU A 40 13.93 21.07 6.50
CA LEU A 40 13.03 21.73 7.43
C LEU A 40 12.70 20.76 8.56
N LYS A 41 13.00 21.16 9.80
CA LYS A 41 12.56 20.42 10.99
C LYS A 41 11.16 20.91 11.37
N TYR A 42 10.22 19.98 11.55
CA TYR A 42 8.86 20.28 11.99
C TYR A 42 8.39 19.26 13.03
N ARG A 43 7.32 19.60 13.75
CA ARG A 43 6.64 18.70 14.67
C ARG A 43 5.23 18.47 14.18
N PHE A 44 4.80 17.22 14.14
CA PHE A 44 3.44 16.83 13.79
C PHE A 44 2.95 15.79 14.78
N SER A 45 1.80 16.03 15.41
CA SER A 45 1.21 15.12 16.42
C SER A 45 2.20 14.73 17.53
N GLY A 46 2.97 15.69 18.05
CA GLY A 46 3.95 15.46 19.12
C GLY A 46 5.25 14.76 18.71
N LYS A 47 5.38 14.30 17.45
CA LYS A 47 6.60 13.67 16.93
C LYS A 47 7.43 14.67 16.13
N GLU A 48 8.75 14.66 16.37
CA GLU A 48 9.68 15.43 15.55
C GLU A 48 9.94 14.73 14.22
N SER A 49 9.93 15.48 13.13
CA SER A 49 10.22 14.97 11.78
C SER A 49 10.99 15.99 10.97
N ARG A 50 11.65 15.52 9.90
CA ARG A 50 12.42 16.36 8.97
C ARG A 50 11.90 16.17 7.54
N ALA A 51 11.71 17.27 6.82
CA ALA A 51 11.39 17.28 5.40
C ALA A 51 12.59 17.81 4.61
N SER A 52 12.94 17.14 3.52
CA SER A 52 13.88 17.65 2.52
C SER A 52 13.17 18.60 1.56
N LEU A 53 13.65 19.84 1.39
CA LEU A 53 13.05 20.82 0.47
C LEU A 53 13.67 20.76 -0.94
N GLY A 54 14.90 20.24 -1.03
CA GLY A 54 15.63 20.00 -2.28
C GLY A 54 17.13 20.28 -2.15
N ALA A 55 17.87 20.03 -3.23
CA ALA A 55 19.30 20.30 -3.32
C ALA A 55 19.57 21.72 -3.84
N TYR A 56 20.60 22.37 -3.29
CA TYR A 56 21.13 23.63 -3.81
C TYR A 56 22.19 23.32 -4.89
N PRO A 57 22.25 24.02 -6.03
CA PRO A 57 21.58 25.28 -6.35
C PRO A 57 20.21 25.16 -7.02
N LEU A 58 19.74 23.93 -7.33
CA LEU A 58 18.46 23.71 -8.01
C LEU A 58 17.29 24.35 -7.25
N VAL A 59 17.34 24.30 -5.92
CA VAL A 59 16.41 25.01 -5.04
C VAL A 59 17.13 26.19 -4.40
N SER A 60 16.74 27.39 -4.83
CA SER A 60 17.23 28.66 -4.30
C SER A 60 16.75 28.91 -2.86
N LEU A 61 17.37 29.88 -2.17
CA LEU A 61 16.95 30.26 -0.82
C LEU A 61 15.49 30.74 -0.76
N SER A 62 15.04 31.50 -1.77
CA SER A 62 13.67 31.98 -1.89
C SER A 62 12.69 30.83 -2.07
N GLU A 63 12.99 29.87 -2.96
CA GLU A 63 12.16 28.67 -3.12
C GLU A 63 12.11 27.81 -1.87
N ALA A 64 13.22 27.68 -1.14
CA ALA A 64 13.24 26.98 0.14
C ALA A 64 12.30 27.64 1.16
N ARG A 65 12.18 28.97 1.14
CA ARG A 65 11.22 29.72 1.98
C ARG A 65 9.77 29.52 1.54
N LEU A 66 9.50 29.51 0.24
CA LEU A 66 8.17 29.20 -0.30
C LEU A 66 7.72 27.79 0.12
N LYS A 67 8.56 26.77 -0.13
CA LYS A 67 8.27 25.38 0.25
C LYS A 67 8.06 25.20 1.76
N ARG A 68 8.76 25.98 2.59
CA ARG A 68 8.54 26.00 4.04
C ARG A 68 7.13 26.49 4.36
N ASP A 69 6.69 27.56 3.72
CA ASP A 69 5.38 28.15 3.97
C ASP A 69 4.26 27.24 3.48
N ASP A 70 4.45 26.55 2.36
CA ASP A 70 3.56 25.49 1.90
C ASP A 70 3.46 24.38 2.94
N ILE A 71 4.58 23.82 3.39
CA ILE A 71 4.61 22.78 4.42
C ILE A 71 3.90 23.23 5.71
N ARG A 72 4.07 24.48 6.13
CA ARG A 72 3.37 25.03 7.30
C ARG A 72 1.86 25.11 7.09
N LYS A 73 1.40 25.54 5.91
CA LYS A 73 -0.03 25.53 5.56
C LYS A 73 -0.60 24.11 5.63
N MET A 74 0.14 23.12 5.11
CA MET A 74 -0.27 21.71 5.15
C MET A 74 -0.34 21.15 6.58
N LEU A 75 0.63 21.50 7.42
CA LEU A 75 0.62 21.13 8.84
C LEU A 75 -0.56 21.76 9.58
N ALA A 76 -0.90 23.02 9.27
CA ALA A 76 -2.08 23.69 9.82
C ALA A 76 -3.39 23.01 9.39
N GLN A 77 -3.43 22.42 8.20
CA GLN A 77 -4.55 21.61 7.70
C GLN A 77 -4.55 20.16 8.22
N ASN A 78 -3.63 19.79 9.13
CA ASN A 78 -3.42 18.42 9.62
C ASN A 78 -3.11 17.37 8.54
N ILE A 79 -2.61 17.79 7.37
CA ILE A 79 -2.27 16.88 6.28
C ILE A 79 -0.88 16.29 6.52
N ASN A 80 -0.79 14.96 6.53
CA ASN A 80 0.44 14.25 6.83
C ASN A 80 1.35 14.21 5.58
N LEU A 81 2.41 15.03 5.58
CA LEU A 81 3.38 15.18 4.48
C LEU A 81 4.05 13.86 4.05
N ALA A 82 4.15 12.88 4.95
CA ALA A 82 4.69 11.56 4.65
C ALA A 82 3.75 10.75 3.75
N GLN A 83 2.44 10.84 3.98
CA GLN A 83 1.44 10.18 3.12
C GLN A 83 1.36 10.87 1.76
N GLN A 84 1.46 12.20 1.72
CA GLN A 84 1.40 12.92 0.46
C GLN A 84 2.59 12.64 -0.47
N ARG A 85 3.80 12.49 0.07
CA ARG A 85 4.96 12.02 -0.71
C ARG A 85 4.79 10.60 -1.25
N MET A 86 4.05 9.74 -0.55
CA MET A 86 3.72 8.42 -1.04
C MET A 86 2.66 8.50 -2.15
N THR A 87 1.64 9.34 -2.01
CA THR A 87 0.59 9.52 -3.01
C THR A 87 1.08 10.25 -4.26
N GLU A 88 1.96 11.25 -4.15
CA GLU A 88 2.54 11.95 -5.30
C GLU A 88 3.52 11.08 -6.09
N LYS A 89 4.29 10.21 -5.41
CA LYS A 89 5.07 9.17 -6.08
C LYS A 89 4.20 8.11 -6.77
N ALA A 90 3.02 7.82 -6.23
CA ALA A 90 2.05 6.95 -6.88
C ALA A 90 1.37 7.63 -8.09
N ALA A 91 1.13 8.94 -8.02
CA ALA A 91 0.53 9.73 -9.10
C ALA A 91 1.48 9.98 -10.30
N ALA A 92 2.79 9.94 -10.10
CA ALA A 92 3.78 10.17 -11.16
C ALA A 92 3.94 9.00 -12.15
N LEU A 93 3.28 7.84 -11.92
CA LEU A 93 3.36 6.66 -12.80
C LEU A 93 1.97 6.02 -12.97
N PRO A 94 1.03 6.66 -13.70
CA PRO A 94 -0.29 6.09 -13.99
C PRO A 94 -0.21 4.72 -14.70
N GLU A 95 0.92 4.40 -15.35
CA GLU A 95 1.17 3.12 -16.01
C GLU A 95 1.38 1.94 -15.05
N LYS A 96 1.57 2.19 -13.74
CA LYS A 96 1.85 1.14 -12.75
C LYS A 96 0.73 0.92 -11.74
N CYS A 97 -0.42 1.58 -11.90
CA CYS A 97 -1.59 1.38 -11.04
C CYS A 97 -2.23 0.01 -11.29
N PHE A 98 -2.77 -0.61 -10.25
CA PHE A 98 -3.44 -1.90 -10.36
C PHE A 98 -4.61 -1.87 -11.36
N GLU A 99 -5.37 -0.77 -11.36
CA GLU A 99 -6.48 -0.57 -12.30
C GLU A 99 -6.03 -0.63 -13.76
N ALA A 100 -4.94 0.07 -14.10
CA ALA A 100 -4.39 0.06 -15.46
C ALA A 100 -3.96 -1.35 -15.89
N VAL A 101 -3.35 -2.11 -14.99
CA VAL A 101 -2.93 -3.50 -15.23
C VAL A 101 -4.12 -4.45 -15.35
N ALA A 102 -5.17 -4.24 -14.55
CA ALA A 102 -6.39 -5.03 -14.62
C ALA A 102 -7.11 -4.82 -15.97
N VAL A 103 -7.19 -3.57 -16.45
CA VAL A 103 -7.75 -3.24 -17.76
C VAL A 103 -6.89 -3.82 -18.89
N ALA A 104 -5.56 -3.76 -18.78
CA ALA A 104 -4.66 -4.36 -19.77
C ALA A 104 -4.80 -5.90 -19.85
N TRP A 105 -4.92 -6.56 -18.69
CA TRP A 105 -5.21 -7.98 -18.60
C TRP A 105 -6.57 -8.33 -19.23
N HIS A 106 -7.59 -7.51 -18.97
CA HIS A 106 -8.92 -7.68 -19.55
C HIS A 106 -8.89 -7.61 -21.08
N LYS A 107 -8.20 -6.61 -21.64
CA LYS A 107 -7.99 -6.45 -23.11
C LYS A 107 -7.23 -7.60 -23.75
N THR A 108 -6.35 -8.28 -23.01
CA THR A 108 -5.56 -9.42 -23.50
C THR A 108 -6.44 -10.65 -23.74
N ASN A 109 -7.55 -10.79 -23.01
CA ASN A 109 -8.44 -11.94 -23.08
C ASN A 109 -9.55 -11.79 -24.14
N LYS A 110 -9.17 -11.84 -25.42
CA LYS A 110 -10.09 -11.74 -26.57
C LYS A 110 -11.04 -12.94 -26.75
N LYS A 111 -10.93 -13.98 -25.93
CA LYS A 111 -11.74 -15.21 -26.03
C LYS A 111 -13.08 -15.13 -25.30
N TRP A 112 -13.32 -14.07 -24.54
CA TRP A 112 -14.56 -13.90 -23.78
C TRP A 112 -15.67 -13.31 -24.64
N SER A 113 -16.91 -13.75 -24.43
CA SER A 113 -18.07 -13.06 -24.97
C SER A 113 -18.17 -11.65 -24.37
N ALA A 114 -18.76 -10.72 -25.13
CA ALA A 114 -18.91 -9.32 -24.69
C ALA A 114 -19.58 -9.22 -23.30
N ASP A 115 -20.65 -9.99 -23.07
CA ASP A 115 -21.39 -10.00 -21.80
C ASP A 115 -20.57 -10.59 -20.63
N TYR A 116 -19.74 -11.59 -20.91
CA TYR A 116 -18.89 -12.17 -19.88
C TYR A 116 -17.76 -11.22 -19.50
N ALA A 117 -17.20 -10.53 -20.50
CA ALA A 117 -16.15 -9.52 -20.31
C ALA A 117 -16.67 -8.32 -19.50
N THR A 118 -17.85 -7.79 -19.81
CA THR A 118 -18.45 -6.68 -19.06
C THR A 118 -18.78 -7.08 -17.62
N ARG A 119 -19.30 -8.30 -17.41
CA ARG A 119 -19.58 -8.80 -16.05
C ARG A 119 -18.32 -8.94 -15.21
N ILE A 120 -17.22 -9.38 -15.79
CA ILE A 120 -15.92 -9.45 -15.10
C ILE A 120 -15.49 -8.04 -14.69
N LEU A 121 -15.54 -7.08 -15.62
CA LEU A 121 -15.10 -5.71 -15.37
C LEU A 121 -15.96 -5.05 -14.28
N ALA A 122 -17.28 -5.17 -14.34
CA ALA A 122 -18.20 -4.67 -13.31
C ALA A 122 -17.94 -5.33 -11.93
N SER A 123 -17.59 -6.61 -11.89
CA SER A 123 -17.18 -7.28 -10.64
C SER A 123 -15.89 -6.70 -10.08
N MET A 124 -14.95 -6.27 -10.94
CA MET A 124 -13.70 -5.64 -10.52
C MET A 124 -13.92 -4.22 -9.99
N GLU A 125 -14.77 -3.45 -10.67
CA GLU A 125 -15.16 -2.09 -10.25
C GLU A 125 -15.86 -2.08 -8.89
N ASN A 126 -16.75 -3.05 -8.64
CA ASN A 126 -17.49 -3.10 -7.39
C ASN A 126 -16.68 -3.63 -6.20
N HIS A 127 -15.82 -4.61 -6.44
CA HIS A 127 -15.15 -5.33 -5.35
C HIS A 127 -13.66 -5.03 -5.22
N ILE A 128 -12.94 -4.68 -6.29
CA ILE A 128 -11.47 -4.63 -6.28
C ILE A 128 -10.96 -3.19 -6.32
N PHE A 129 -11.49 -2.37 -7.22
CA PHE A 129 -11.03 -0.99 -7.41
C PHE A 129 -11.21 -0.07 -6.20
N PRO A 130 -12.29 -0.14 -5.39
CA PRO A 130 -12.47 0.75 -4.25
C PRO A 130 -11.37 0.63 -3.19
N ALA A 131 -10.76 -0.55 -3.07
CA ALA A 131 -9.72 -0.82 -2.07
C ALA A 131 -8.30 -0.74 -2.64
N ILE A 132 -8.08 -1.23 -3.86
CA ILE A 132 -6.72 -1.51 -4.37
C ILE A 132 -6.44 -0.77 -5.69
N GLY A 133 -7.44 -0.23 -6.38
CA GLY A 133 -7.29 0.33 -7.74
C GLY A 133 -6.23 1.44 -7.85
N HIS A 134 -6.16 2.31 -6.83
CA HIS A 134 -5.24 3.45 -6.77
C HIS A 134 -3.82 3.08 -6.32
N LEU A 135 -3.58 1.85 -5.88
CA LEU A 135 -2.27 1.43 -5.40
C LEU A 135 -1.40 0.94 -6.58
N PRO A 136 -0.09 1.28 -6.59
CA PRO A 136 0.81 0.78 -7.61
C PRO A 136 1.14 -0.70 -7.36
N VAL A 137 1.27 -1.49 -8.42
CA VAL A 137 1.48 -2.95 -8.34
C VAL A 137 2.73 -3.32 -7.53
N THR A 138 3.76 -2.48 -7.56
CA THR A 138 5.00 -2.66 -6.77
C THR A 138 4.82 -2.54 -5.26
N THR A 139 3.79 -1.83 -4.80
CA THR A 139 3.51 -1.65 -3.37
C THR A 139 2.53 -2.72 -2.86
N LEU A 140 1.93 -3.51 -3.76
CA LEU A 140 0.95 -4.52 -3.38
C LEU A 140 1.61 -5.68 -2.63
N LYS A 141 1.09 -5.94 -1.44
CA LYS A 141 1.46 -7.05 -0.56
C LYS A 141 0.25 -7.95 -0.33
N THR A 142 0.51 -9.19 0.08
CA THR A 142 -0.52 -10.19 0.40
C THR A 142 -1.57 -9.67 1.38
N GLN A 143 -1.17 -8.82 2.34
CA GLN A 143 -2.07 -8.22 3.33
C GLN A 143 -3.22 -7.40 2.72
N HIS A 144 -2.98 -6.67 1.63
CA HIS A 144 -4.01 -5.85 0.99
C HIS A 144 -5.10 -6.73 0.36
N PHE A 145 -4.70 -7.82 -0.28
CA PHE A 145 -5.64 -8.77 -0.87
C PHE A 145 -6.40 -9.58 0.20
N THR A 146 -5.74 -9.97 1.29
CA THR A 146 -6.41 -10.67 2.41
C THR A 146 -7.44 -9.77 3.08
N ALA A 147 -7.13 -8.49 3.29
CA ALA A 147 -8.09 -7.54 3.83
C ALA A 147 -9.32 -7.38 2.92
N LEU A 148 -9.11 -7.32 1.60
CA LEU A 148 -10.20 -7.23 0.63
C LEU A 148 -11.11 -8.48 0.65
N LEU A 149 -10.52 -9.68 0.61
CA LEU A 149 -11.29 -10.92 0.59
C LEU A 149 -12.09 -11.11 1.88
N ARG A 150 -11.53 -10.73 3.04
CA ARG A 150 -12.25 -10.77 4.33
C ARG A 150 -13.54 -9.97 4.31
N VAL A 151 -13.53 -8.75 3.74
CA VAL A 151 -14.74 -7.91 3.63
C VAL A 151 -15.84 -8.59 2.80
N ILE A 152 -15.47 -9.43 1.83
CA ILE A 152 -16.43 -10.18 0.99
C ILE A 152 -16.91 -11.45 1.72
N GLU A 153 -16.00 -12.15 2.38
CA GLU A 153 -16.29 -13.35 3.18
C GLU A 153 -17.21 -13.04 4.38
N ASP A 154 -16.96 -11.91 5.07
CA ASP A 154 -17.77 -11.44 6.21
C ASP A 154 -19.22 -11.12 5.80
N LYS A 155 -19.44 -10.75 4.53
CA LYS A 155 -20.78 -10.55 3.96
C LYS A 155 -21.49 -11.86 3.58
N GLY A 156 -20.81 -13.00 3.69
CA GLY A 156 -21.35 -14.33 3.38
C GLY A 156 -21.24 -14.75 1.91
N PHE A 157 -20.60 -13.95 1.05
CA PHE A 157 -20.48 -14.24 -0.39
C PHE A 157 -19.23 -15.07 -0.71
N LEU A 158 -19.20 -16.33 -0.26
CA LEU A 158 -18.03 -17.22 -0.41
C LEU A 158 -17.66 -17.52 -1.86
N GLU A 159 -18.65 -17.73 -2.74
CA GLU A 159 -18.37 -17.94 -4.17
C GLU A 159 -17.78 -16.70 -4.83
N VAL A 160 -18.29 -15.51 -4.47
CA VAL A 160 -17.79 -14.24 -5.01
C VAL A 160 -16.35 -14.04 -4.55
N ALA A 161 -16.04 -14.28 -3.27
CA ALA A 161 -14.68 -14.22 -2.75
C ALA A 161 -13.72 -15.15 -3.51
N SER A 162 -14.14 -16.39 -3.77
CA SER A 162 -13.35 -17.35 -4.55
C SER A 162 -13.08 -16.88 -5.99
N ARG A 163 -14.11 -16.36 -6.67
CA ARG A 163 -13.96 -15.81 -8.04
C ARG A 163 -13.07 -14.57 -8.07
N THR A 164 -13.26 -13.64 -7.15
CA THR A 164 -12.43 -12.45 -7.01
C THR A 164 -10.96 -12.83 -6.75
N ARG A 165 -10.71 -13.84 -5.90
CA ARG A 165 -9.36 -14.35 -5.66
C ARG A 165 -8.72 -14.89 -6.94
N GLN A 166 -9.44 -15.70 -7.72
CA GLN A 166 -8.91 -16.22 -8.99
C GLN A 166 -8.58 -15.09 -9.97
N GLN A 167 -9.44 -14.07 -10.06
CA GLN A 167 -9.19 -12.89 -10.88
C GLN A 167 -7.93 -12.14 -10.43
N LEU A 168 -7.76 -11.91 -9.12
CA LEU A 168 -6.57 -11.28 -8.55
C LEU A 168 -5.29 -12.07 -8.88
N CYS A 169 -5.31 -13.40 -8.73
CA CYS A 169 -4.19 -14.27 -9.09
C CYS A 169 -3.83 -14.14 -10.58
N ASN A 170 -4.83 -14.08 -11.46
CA ASN A 170 -4.63 -13.96 -12.90
C ASN A 170 -4.08 -12.58 -13.30
N ILE A 171 -4.57 -11.49 -12.70
CA ILE A 171 -4.05 -10.14 -12.92
C ILE A 171 -2.60 -10.04 -12.45
N MET A 172 -2.29 -10.56 -11.26
CA MET A 172 -0.90 -10.52 -10.75
C MET A 172 0.03 -11.41 -11.57
N ARG A 173 -0.43 -12.55 -12.07
CA ARG A 173 0.33 -13.38 -13.01
C ARG A 173 0.62 -12.63 -14.32
N TYR A 174 -0.34 -11.87 -14.83
CA TYR A 174 -0.13 -10.99 -15.98
C TYR A 174 0.87 -9.86 -15.68
N ALA A 175 0.80 -9.26 -14.49
CA ALA A 175 1.76 -8.24 -14.05
C ALA A 175 3.20 -8.77 -14.02
N VAL A 176 3.40 -10.02 -13.56
CA VAL A 176 4.70 -10.70 -13.59
C VAL A 176 5.16 -10.95 -15.04
N GLN A 177 4.26 -11.37 -15.93
CA GLN A 177 4.58 -11.56 -17.36
C GLN A 177 5.01 -10.26 -18.06
N GLN A 178 4.45 -9.12 -17.66
CA GLN A 178 4.84 -7.79 -18.16
C GLN A 178 6.11 -7.24 -17.49
N GLY A 179 6.72 -7.96 -16.54
CA GLY A 179 7.91 -7.51 -15.82
C GLY A 179 7.66 -6.38 -14.82
N LEU A 180 6.40 -6.11 -14.45
CA LEU A 180 6.06 -5.06 -13.49
C LEU A 180 6.33 -5.46 -12.03
N THR A 181 6.45 -6.76 -11.75
CA THR A 181 6.71 -7.30 -10.41
C THR A 181 7.48 -8.61 -10.52
N GLU A 182 8.49 -8.80 -9.66
CA GLU A 182 9.37 -9.98 -9.67
C GLU A 182 8.73 -11.21 -9.02
N ASN A 183 7.82 -11.00 -8.05
CA ASN A 183 7.16 -12.07 -7.30
C ASN A 183 5.65 -11.92 -7.34
N ASN A 184 4.92 -13.04 -7.35
CA ASN A 184 3.45 -13.02 -7.28
C ASN A 184 2.97 -13.15 -5.81
N PRO A 185 2.63 -12.04 -5.12
CA PRO A 185 2.15 -12.07 -3.74
C PRO A 185 0.76 -12.70 -3.60
N ALA A 186 0.07 -12.98 -4.71
CA ALA A 186 -1.27 -13.56 -4.76
C ALA A 186 -1.30 -15.10 -4.81
N ILE A 187 -0.15 -15.78 -4.81
CA ILE A 187 -0.10 -17.26 -4.82
C ILE A 187 -0.42 -17.84 -3.43
N ASN A 188 0.07 -17.19 -2.37
CA ASN A 188 -0.01 -17.71 -0.99
C ASN A 188 -1.28 -17.25 -0.26
N PHE A 189 -2.44 -17.43 -0.88
CA PHE A 189 -3.72 -17.31 -0.17
C PHE A 189 -4.10 -18.69 0.38
N SER A 190 -3.95 -18.91 1.67
CA SER A 190 -4.69 -20.00 2.31
C SER A 190 -6.16 -19.55 2.42
N PRO A 191 -7.15 -20.34 1.98
CA PRO A 191 -8.54 -20.03 2.32
C PRO A 191 -8.64 -19.99 3.85
N TYR A 192 -9.03 -18.84 4.40
CA TYR A 192 -9.34 -18.76 5.81
C TYR A 192 -10.58 -19.63 6.04
N ARG A 193 -10.39 -20.77 6.67
CA ARG A 193 -11.51 -21.55 7.19
C ARG A 193 -11.94 -20.81 8.46
N PRO A 194 -13.12 -20.15 8.49
CA PRO A 194 -13.62 -19.60 9.74
C PRO A 194 -13.63 -20.75 10.75
N ALA A 195 -13.07 -20.50 11.94
CA ALA A 195 -13.12 -21.47 13.03
C ALA A 195 -14.58 -21.90 13.18
N ALA A 196 -14.84 -23.20 13.05
CA ALA A 196 -16.18 -23.77 13.14
C ALA A 196 -16.88 -23.24 14.39
N GLY A 197 -17.83 -22.34 14.22
CA GLY A 197 -18.37 -21.60 15.36
C GLY A 197 -19.40 -20.56 14.98
N LYS A 198 -20.30 -20.87 14.03
CA LYS A 198 -21.67 -20.34 13.89
C LYS A 198 -22.25 -20.91 12.59
N CYS A 199 -22.99 -21.99 12.70
CA CYS A 199 -23.98 -22.35 11.69
C CYS A 199 -25.05 -21.24 11.67
N VAL A 200 -24.93 -20.29 10.74
CA VAL A 200 -26.06 -19.42 10.39
C VAL A 200 -26.78 -20.09 9.23
N CYS A 201 -27.57 -21.10 9.57
CA CYS A 201 -28.51 -21.70 8.63
C CYS A 201 -29.68 -20.72 8.46
N LEU A 202 -29.71 -19.95 7.37
CA LEU A 202 -30.89 -19.15 6.98
C LEU A 202 -31.98 -19.99 6.27
N CYS A 203 -31.83 -21.32 6.22
CA CYS A 203 -32.87 -22.21 5.72
C CYS A 203 -33.78 -22.64 6.88
N ARG A 204 -35.06 -22.24 6.84
CA ARG A 204 -36.13 -22.59 7.81
C ARG A 204 -36.45 -24.09 7.93
N ARG A 205 -35.64 -25.01 7.37
CA ARG A 205 -36.02 -26.44 7.27
C ARG A 205 -34.92 -27.48 7.50
N CYS A 206 -33.72 -27.12 7.96
CA CYS A 206 -32.72 -28.13 8.33
C CYS A 206 -32.72 -28.37 9.84
N GLN A 207 -33.09 -29.58 10.26
CA GLN A 207 -32.86 -30.09 11.62
C GLN A 207 -31.36 -30.07 11.96
N PRO A 208 -30.99 -29.88 13.25
CA PRO A 208 -29.60 -29.77 13.67
C PRO A 208 -28.84 -31.10 13.48
N CYS A 209 -27.71 -31.01 12.79
CA CYS A 209 -26.77 -32.11 12.60
C CYS A 209 -26.04 -32.37 13.92
N GLN A 210 -26.29 -33.53 14.55
CA GLN A 210 -25.60 -33.94 15.77
C GLN A 210 -24.10 -34.16 15.46
N THR A 211 -23.26 -33.40 16.13
CA THR A 211 -21.80 -33.54 16.11
C THR A 211 -21.41 -34.86 16.78
N GLY A 212 -20.88 -35.80 15.99
CA GLY A 212 -20.34 -37.06 16.51
C GLY A 212 -19.07 -36.82 17.34
N GLU A 213 -19.15 -37.14 18.63
CA GLU A 213 -18.01 -37.21 19.53
C GLU A 213 -17.08 -38.38 19.13
N ARG A 214 -15.79 -38.07 18.99
CA ARG A 214 -14.72 -39.07 18.89
C ARG A 214 -14.54 -39.73 20.25
N THR A 215 -15.07 -40.94 20.43
CA THR A 215 -14.67 -41.78 21.55
C THR A 215 -13.29 -42.38 21.25
N GLN A 216 -12.28 -41.89 21.97
CA GLN A 216 -10.98 -42.55 22.08
C GLN A 216 -11.19 -43.95 22.70
N ARG A 217 -10.75 -45.01 22.02
CA ARG A 217 -10.46 -46.30 22.67
C ARG A 217 -9.01 -46.66 22.37
N GLY A 218 -8.14 -46.21 23.27
CA GLY A 218 -6.82 -46.80 23.49
C GLY A 218 -6.94 -47.96 24.48
N ALA A 219 -6.31 -49.07 24.11
CA ALA A 219 -5.83 -50.22 24.88
C ALA A 219 -6.23 -50.38 26.35
N PHE A 220 -6.74 -51.56 26.71
CA PHE A 220 -6.30 -52.26 27.92
C PHE A 220 -6.21 -53.77 27.67
N ILE A 221 -5.09 -54.32 28.14
CA ILE A 221 -4.61 -55.69 28.06
C ILE A 221 -5.18 -56.50 29.25
N SER A 222 -5.24 -57.83 29.07
CA SER A 222 -5.17 -58.89 30.09
C SER A 222 -6.48 -59.54 30.58
N ALA A 223 -6.63 -60.85 30.37
CA ALA A 223 -6.57 -61.88 31.44
C ALA A 223 -7.13 -63.26 30.99
N ALA A 224 -6.27 -64.28 31.09
CA ALA A 224 -6.50 -65.66 31.51
C ALA A 224 -7.92 -66.30 31.41
N LYS A 225 -8.01 -67.45 30.74
CA LYS A 225 -7.94 -68.79 31.36
C LYS A 225 -7.78 -69.87 30.31
#